data_AF-A0A239ZEE9-F1
#
_entry.id   AF-A0A239ZEE9-F1
#
_cell.length_a   1.000
_cell.length_b   1.000
_cell.length_c   1.000
_cell.angle_alpha   90.00
_cell.angle_beta   90.00
_cell.angle_gamma   90.00
#
_symmetry.space_group_name_H-M   'P 1'
#
loop_
_entity.id
_entity.type
_entity.pdbx_description
1 polymer ?
#
loop_
_entity_poly.entity_id
_entity_poly.type
_entity_poly.pdbx_seq_one_letter_code
_entity_poly.pdbx_strand_id
1 'polypeptide(L)'
;MDKYLNLIVSRFESYIEFLNFFEPTNEAALFINDSFIYNEMVRVKNALIYNKNLLNDKRSEYQLYYIELFHIYNYTRDSICKFEAMIYSLQNAIRVLNKTELRHL
;
A
#
# COMPACT_ATOMS: atom_id res chain seq x y z
N MET A 1 2.05 16.80 5.62
CA MET A 1 2.00 15.33 5.61
C MET A 1 3.15 14.79 6.44
N ASP A 2 2.84 13.85 7.34
CA ASP A 2 3.85 13.22 8.19
C ASP A 2 4.90 12.52 7.34
N LYS A 3 6.20 12.73 7.62
CA LYS A 3 7.30 12.20 6.81
C LYS A 3 7.15 10.70 6.51
N TYR A 4 6.59 9.92 7.43
CA TYR A 4 6.34 8.50 7.22
C TYR A 4 5.16 8.23 6.26
N LEU A 5 4.03 8.92 6.44
CA LEU A 5 2.88 8.83 5.53
C LEU A 5 3.24 9.30 4.11
N ASN A 6 4.04 10.36 3.95
CA ASN A 6 4.55 10.78 2.64
C ASN A 6 5.31 9.66 1.94
N LEU A 7 6.21 8.99 2.68
CA LEU A 7 7.01 7.92 2.11
C LEU A 7 6.16 6.75 1.64
N ILE A 8 5.06 6.45 2.34
CA ILE A 8 4.10 5.42 1.93
C ILE A 8 3.35 5.87 0.67
N VAL A 9 2.79 7.07 0.67
CA VAL A 9 2.01 7.61 -0.44
C VAL A 9 2.87 7.67 -1.71
N SER A 10 4.08 8.24 -1.63
CA SER A 10 5.01 8.30 -2.75
C SER A 10 5.41 6.93 -3.28
N ARG A 11 5.46 5.91 -2.42
CA ARG A 11 5.70 4.54 -2.86
C ARG A 11 4.55 4.00 -3.70
N PHE A 12 3.31 4.21 -3.26
CA PHE A 12 2.14 3.80 -4.07
C PHE A 12 2.04 4.58 -5.38
N GLU A 13 2.36 5.87 -5.38
CA GLU A 13 2.45 6.68 -6.60
C GLU A 13 3.49 6.10 -7.56
N SER A 14 4.68 5.72 -7.07
CA SER A 14 5.72 5.11 -7.91
C SER A 14 5.30 3.77 -8.53
N TYR A 15 4.45 2.99 -7.86
CA TYR A 15 3.90 1.75 -8.43
C TYR A 15 2.88 2.03 -9.54
N ILE A 16 2.06 3.08 -9.37
CA ILE A 16 1.15 3.54 -10.44
C ILE A 16 1.96 4.02 -11.64
N GLU A 17 2.98 4.86 -11.42
CA GLU A 17 3.87 5.33 -12.48
C GLU A 17 4.53 4.16 -13.21
N PHE A 18 5.10 3.21 -12.47
CA PHE A 18 5.68 2.00 -13.03
C PHE A 18 4.66 1.27 -13.91
N LEU A 19 3.45 0.98 -13.40
CA LEU A 19 2.42 0.28 -14.16
C LEU A 19 1.97 1.04 -15.42
N ASN A 20 1.98 2.38 -15.40
CA ASN A 20 1.66 3.20 -16.56
C ASN A 20 2.71 3.16 -17.68
N PHE A 21 3.95 2.70 -17.39
CA PHE A 21 5.00 2.53 -18.40
C PHE A 21 4.94 1.18 -19.13
N PHE A 22 4.15 0.22 -18.65
CA PHE A 22 4.00 -1.10 -19.27
C PHE A 22 2.61 -1.28 -19.89
N GLU A 23 2.49 -2.29 -20.75
CA GLU A 23 1.17 -2.70 -21.23
C GLU A 23 0.28 -3.16 -20.05
N PRO A 24 -1.01 -2.77 -20.05
CA PRO A 24 -1.92 -3.03 -18.95
C PRO A 24 -2.33 -4.51 -18.89
N THR A 25 -1.44 -5.33 -18.34
CA THR A 25 -1.56 -6.79 -18.27
C THR A 25 -1.79 -7.26 -16.85
N ASN A 26 -2.49 -8.39 -16.72
CA ASN A 26 -2.70 -9.02 -15.42
C ASN A 26 -1.37 -9.50 -14.81
N GLU A 27 -0.41 -9.87 -15.64
CA GLU A 27 0.93 -10.30 -15.26
C GLU A 27 1.72 -9.17 -14.62
N ALA A 28 1.67 -7.95 -15.19
CA ALA A 28 2.32 -6.79 -14.59
C ALA A 28 1.73 -6.46 -13.21
N ALA A 29 0.40 -6.54 -13.08
CA ALA A 29 -0.29 -6.33 -11.81
C ALA A 29 0.11 -7.39 -10.76
N LEU A 30 0.12 -8.68 -11.14
CA LEU A 30 0.55 -9.77 -10.27
C LEU A 30 2.01 -9.64 -9.86
N PHE A 31 2.89 -9.25 -10.77
CA PHE A 31 4.30 -9.01 -10.45
C PHE A 31 4.44 -7.96 -9.33
N ILE A 32 3.74 -6.83 -9.44
CA ILE A 32 3.78 -5.81 -8.38
C ILE A 32 3.17 -6.35 -7.09
N ASN A 33 2.04 -7.06 -7.20
CA ASN A 33 1.31 -7.56 -6.05
C ASN A 33 2.13 -8.57 -5.23
N ASP A 34 2.75 -9.54 -5.89
CA ASP A 34 3.49 -10.63 -5.24
C ASP A 34 4.89 -10.18 -4.83
N SER A 35 5.54 -9.31 -5.61
CA SER A 35 6.94 -8.92 -5.36
C SER A 35 7.08 -7.73 -4.41
N PHE A 36 6.14 -6.79 -4.43
CA PHE A 36 6.26 -5.55 -3.66
C PHE A 36 5.20 -5.45 -2.56
N ILE A 37 3.92 -5.64 -2.89
CA ILE A 37 2.85 -5.50 -1.90
C ILE A 37 2.92 -6.60 -0.85
N TYR A 38 3.05 -7.86 -1.26
CA TYR A 38 3.13 -8.98 -0.33
C TYR A 38 4.35 -8.89 0.61
N ASN A 39 5.53 -8.62 0.04
CA ASN A 39 6.76 -8.49 0.83
C ASN A 39 6.68 -7.34 1.83
N GLU A 40 6.12 -6.22 1.42
CA GLU A 40 5.92 -5.07 2.30
C GLU A 40 4.88 -5.36 3.40
N MET A 41 3.80 -6.06 3.06
CA MET A 41 2.81 -6.52 4.03
C MET A 41 3.43 -7.40 5.12
N VAL A 42 4.30 -8.35 4.72
CA VAL A 42 5.05 -9.21 5.67
C VAL A 42 5.99 -8.37 6.53
N ARG A 43 6.71 -7.40 5.94
CA ARG A 43 7.62 -6.51 6.66
C ARG A 43 6.88 -5.68 7.72
N VAL A 44 5.76 -5.06 7.34
CA VAL A 44 4.96 -4.22 8.23
C VAL A 44 4.31 -5.06 9.34
N LYS A 45 3.81 -6.25 9.02
CA LYS A 45 3.30 -7.21 10.01
C LYS A 45 4.36 -7.55 11.05
N ASN A 46 5.58 -7.87 10.62
CA ASN A 46 6.67 -8.20 11.53
C ASN A 46 7.05 -7.01 12.42
N ALA A 47 7.08 -5.79 11.85
CA ALA A 47 7.31 -4.59 12.64
C ALA A 47 6.23 -4.39 13.71
N LEU A 48 4.95 -4.58 13.37
CA LEU A 48 3.83 -4.44 14.31
C LEU A 48 3.85 -5.47 15.45
N ILE A 49 4.31 -6.70 15.18
CA ILE A 49 4.37 -7.81 16.15
C ILE A 49 5.60 -7.68 17.06
N TYR A 50 6.79 -7.49 16.47
CA TYR A 50 8.05 -7.68 17.19
C TYR A 50 8.69 -6.37 17.68
N ASN A 51 8.38 -5.23 17.05
CA ASN A 51 8.91 -3.95 17.50
C ASN A 51 8.03 -3.37 18.61
N LYS A 52 8.29 -3.79 19.86
CA LYS A 52 7.61 -3.25 21.05
C LYS A 52 7.87 -1.76 21.28
N ASN A 53 8.96 -1.24 20.73
CA ASN A 53 9.36 0.16 20.77
C ASN A 53 8.95 0.92 19.50
N LEU A 54 8.03 0.37 18.68
CA LEU A 54 7.38 1.13 17.62
C LEU A 54 6.64 2.29 18.32
N LEU A 55 7.33 3.43 18.39
CA LEU A 55 7.01 4.60 19.23
C LEU A 55 5.51 4.84 19.19
N ASN A 56 4.89 4.98 20.37
CA ASN A 56 3.43 4.95 20.60
C ASN A 56 2.61 5.79 19.60
N ASP A 57 3.19 6.82 19.01
CA ASP A 57 2.52 7.74 18.11
C ASP A 57 2.47 7.27 16.64
N LYS A 58 3.21 6.21 16.27
CA LYS A 58 3.32 5.69 14.89
C LYS A 58 2.62 4.35 14.68
N ARG A 59 2.21 3.68 15.75
CA ARG A 59 1.61 2.35 15.66
C ARG A 59 0.31 2.35 14.84
N SER A 60 -0.53 3.36 15.01
CA SER A 60 -1.77 3.55 14.25
C SER A 60 -1.50 3.74 12.75
N GLU A 61 -0.48 4.51 12.38
CA GLU A 61 -0.07 4.72 10.99
C GLU A 61 0.41 3.42 10.33
N TYR A 62 1.21 2.62 11.05
CA TYR A 62 1.65 1.30 10.57
C TYR A 62 0.48 0.31 10.45
N GLN A 63 -0.49 0.36 11.35
CA GLN A 63 -1.70 -0.47 11.28
C GLN A 63 -2.55 -0.09 10.06
N LEU A 64 -2.77 1.21 9.83
CA LEU A 64 -3.48 1.69 8.66
C LEU A 64 -2.74 1.27 7.38
N TYR A 65 -1.41 1.43 7.36
CA TYR A 65 -0.62 1.02 6.21
C TYR A 65 -0.75 -0.49 5.92
N TYR A 66 -0.69 -1.32 6.97
CA TYR A 66 -0.89 -2.76 6.83
C TYR A 66 -2.28 -3.10 6.27
N ILE A 67 -3.32 -2.43 6.74
CA ILE A 67 -4.70 -2.63 6.26
C ILE A 67 -4.78 -2.31 4.76
N GLU A 68 -4.21 -1.18 4.32
CA GLU A 68 -4.22 -0.82 2.90
C GLU A 68 -3.43 -1.82 2.05
N LEU A 69 -2.26 -2.28 2.51
CA LEU A 69 -1.49 -3.33 1.83
C LEU A 69 -2.30 -4.63 1.70
N PHE A 70 -2.99 -5.03 2.76
CA PHE A 70 -3.85 -6.21 2.76
C PHE A 70 -5.01 -6.07 1.77
N HIS A 71 -5.64 -4.88 1.70
CA HIS A 71 -6.70 -4.62 0.74
C HIS A 71 -6.20 -4.64 -0.71
N ILE A 72 -5.08 -3.98 -1.00
CA ILE A 72 -4.45 -4.02 -2.33
C ILE A 72 -4.16 -5.47 -2.73
N TYR A 73 -3.54 -6.24 -1.82
CA TYR A 73 -3.11 -7.60 -2.11
C TYR A 73 -4.25 -8.52 -2.51
N ASN A 74 -5.29 -8.60 -1.67
CA ASN A 74 -6.39 -9.52 -1.90
C ASN A 74 -7.28 -9.06 -3.06
N TYR A 75 -7.58 -7.76 -3.16
CA TYR A 75 -8.43 -7.25 -4.24
C TYR A 75 -7.81 -7.48 -5.62
N THR A 76 -6.50 -7.23 -5.76
CA THR A 76 -5.77 -7.47 -7.00
C THR A 76 -5.71 -8.95 -7.33
N ARG A 77 -5.43 -9.81 -6.33
CA ARG A 77 -5.30 -11.25 -6.53
C ARG A 77 -6.61 -11.90 -6.98
N ASP A 78 -7.72 -11.52 -6.36
CA ASP A 78 -9.02 -12.15 -6.58
C ASP A 78 -9.77 -11.58 -7.79
N SER A 79 -9.33 -10.44 -8.33
CA SER A 79 -9.93 -9.81 -9.51
C SER A 79 -9.66 -10.58 -10.80
N ILE A 80 -10.63 -10.57 -11.72
CA ILE A 80 -10.46 -11.03 -13.11
C ILE A 80 -9.63 -10.00 -13.91
N CYS A 81 -9.90 -8.71 -13.67
CA CYS A 81 -9.20 -7.57 -14.25
C CYS A 81 -8.19 -7.04 -13.22
N LYS A 82 -7.03 -7.69 -13.12
CA LYS A 82 -6.06 -7.46 -12.05
C LYS A 82 -5.34 -6.13 -12.20
N PHE A 83 -5.07 -5.70 -13.44
CA PHE A 83 -4.43 -4.42 -13.70
C PHE A 83 -5.28 -3.25 -13.20
N GLU A 84 -6.54 -3.18 -13.61
CA GLU A 84 -7.47 -2.15 -13.18
C GLU A 84 -7.73 -2.21 -11.67
N ALA A 85 -7.84 -3.43 -11.11
CA ALA A 85 -7.99 -3.62 -9.67
C ALA A 85 -6.77 -3.08 -8.89
N MET A 86 -5.55 -3.34 -9.38
CA MET A 86 -4.32 -2.85 -8.76
C MET A 86 -4.26 -1.32 -8.78
N ILE A 87 -4.50 -0.70 -9.93
CA ILE A 87 -4.53 0.76 -10.07
C ILE A 87 -5.58 1.37 -9.14
N TYR A 88 -6.80 0.83 -9.15
CA TYR A 88 -7.88 1.31 -8.29
C TYR A 88 -7.53 1.19 -6.81
N SER A 89 -6.98 0.05 -6.38
CA SER A 89 -6.60 -0.18 -4.99
C SER A 89 -5.46 0.73 -4.54
N LEU A 90 -4.45 0.96 -5.39
CA LEU A 90 -3.36 1.89 -5.09
C LEU A 90 -3.88 3.34 -4.95
N GLN A 91 -4.72 3.78 -5.89
CA GLN A 91 -5.35 5.11 -5.83
C GLN A 91 -6.24 5.27 -4.59
N ASN A 92 -7.01 4.23 -4.25
CA ASN A 92 -7.84 4.24 -3.06
C ASN A 92 -7.00 4.32 -1.78
N ALA A 93 -5.92 3.55 -1.70
CA ALA A 93 -5.02 3.57 -0.55
C ALA A 93 -4.37 4.95 -0.36
N ILE A 94 -3.88 5.57 -1.44
CA ILE A 94 -3.37 6.96 -1.42
C ILE A 94 -4.42 7.92 -0.87
N ARG A 95 -5.66 7.84 -1.38
CA ARG A 95 -6.77 8.68 -0.92
C ARG A 95 -7.09 8.48 0.56
N VAL A 96 -7.08 7.24 1.05
CA VAL A 96 -7.34 6.92 2.47
C VAL A 96 -6.23 7.48 3.37
N LEU A 97 -4.98 7.30 2.98
CA LEU A 97 -3.82 7.80 3.74
C LEU A 97 -3.82 9.33 3.80
N ASN A 98 -4.10 10.00 2.67
CA ASN A 98 -4.21 11.47 2.60
C ASN A 98 -5.39 12.02 3.42
N LYS A 99 -6.51 11.29 3.51
CA LYS A 99 -7.65 11.70 4.35
C LYS A 99 -7.37 11.58 5.85
N THR A 100 -6.51 10.65 6.23
CA THR A 100 -6.11 10.46 7.63
C THR A 100 -5.23 11.63 8.10
N GLU A 101 -4.41 12.20 7.22
CA GLU A 101 -3.65 13.43 7.48
C GLU A 101 -4.53 14.59 7.97
N LEU A 102 -5.66 14.81 7.30
CA LEU A 102 -6.59 15.91 7.61
C LEU A 102 -7.29 15.76 8.97
N ARG A 103 -7.26 14.59 9.60
CA ARG A 103 -7.84 14.36 10.94
C ARG A 103 -6.87 14.61 12.08
N HIS A 104 -5.57 14.74 11.77
CA HIS A 104 -4.51 15.00 12.73
C HIS A 104 -4.02 16.47 12.72
N LEU A 105 -4.65 17.32 11.90
CA LEU A 105 -4.48 18.79 11.84
C LEU A 105 -5.68 19.48 12.47
#